data_AF-A0A847B5H8-F1
#
_entry.id   AF-A0A847B5H8-F1
#
_cell.length_a   1.000
_cell.length_b   1.000
_cell.length_c   1.000
_cell.angle_alpha   90.00
_cell.angle_beta   90.00
_cell.angle_gamma   90.00
#
_symmetry.space_group_name_H-M   'P 1'
#
loop_
_entity.id
_entity.type
_entity.pdbx_description
1 polymer ?
#
loop_
_entity_poly.entity_id
_entity_poly.type
_entity_poly.pdbx_seq_one_letter_code
_entity_poly.pdbx_strand_id
1 'polypeptide(L)'
;MAYGILHDFLTGQTTKAYEYFGAHFTTQKIDGREVDGVVFRLYAPLARDVSVVGDWNSWDVGAHKMNKIDSSGVFEIFIPHLKNYANYKYHFKNAKGIYVDKADPFAFYSELRPGTCSRLFDYRNFIWHDSEYLKHRTRNFDKPVSIYEIHLGSWKGAVNGKIISYEQIADYIIPYVKNLGFTHVEIMPITQYPFDGSW
;
A
#
# COMPACT_ATOMS: atom_id res chain seq x y z
N MET A 1 -11.90 9.23 27.00
CA MET A 1 -11.68 7.91 26.41
C MET A 1 -11.20 8.14 24.98
N ALA A 2 -9.96 7.74 24.65
CA ALA A 2 -9.57 7.70 23.25
C ALA A 2 -10.40 6.59 22.60
N TYR A 3 -11.26 6.93 21.65
CA TYR A 3 -11.95 5.92 20.88
C TYR A 3 -10.92 5.14 20.05
N GLY A 4 -11.23 3.88 19.69
CA GLY A 4 -10.30 3.05 18.90
C GLY A 4 -10.16 3.55 17.46
N ILE A 5 -9.10 3.13 16.76
CA ILE A 5 -8.78 3.53 15.37
C ILE A 5 -9.95 3.40 14.38
N LEU A 6 -10.83 2.42 14.58
CA LEU A 6 -12.04 2.24 13.76
C LEU A 6 -13.03 3.40 13.93
N HIS A 7 -13.27 3.87 15.16
CA HIS A 7 -14.15 5.01 15.40
C HIS A 7 -13.61 6.28 14.74
N ASP A 8 -12.30 6.53 14.87
CA ASP A 8 -11.67 7.72 14.29
C ASP A 8 -11.68 7.65 12.76
N PHE A 9 -11.60 6.46 12.17
CA PHE A 9 -11.82 6.27 10.74
C PHE A 9 -13.26 6.61 10.33
N LEU A 10 -14.25 6.07 11.04
CA LEU A 10 -15.67 6.29 10.71
C LEU A 10 -16.10 7.76 10.89
N THR A 11 -15.47 8.49 11.79
CA THR A 11 -15.73 9.92 12.02
C THR A 11 -14.82 10.84 11.20
N GLY A 12 -13.92 10.29 10.39
CA GLY A 12 -13.00 11.05 9.53
C GLY A 12 -11.91 11.80 10.29
N GLN A 13 -11.55 11.36 11.48
CA GLN A 13 -10.59 12.02 12.39
C GLN A 13 -9.18 11.42 12.35
N THR A 14 -8.96 10.30 11.64
CA THR A 14 -7.63 9.67 11.53
C THR A 14 -7.07 9.70 10.12
N THR A 15 -5.78 10.04 10.02
CA THR A 15 -4.95 9.85 8.81
C THR A 15 -4.16 8.54 8.85
N LYS A 16 -4.33 7.74 9.91
CA LYS A 16 -3.58 6.51 10.19
C LYS A 16 -4.38 5.23 9.96
N ALA A 17 -5.50 5.32 9.23
CA ALA A 17 -6.35 4.16 8.94
C ALA A 17 -5.59 2.99 8.28
N TYR A 18 -4.50 3.29 7.56
CA TYR A 18 -3.61 2.29 6.96
C TYR A 18 -2.89 1.40 7.98
N GLU A 19 -2.75 1.82 9.25
CA GLU A 19 -2.17 0.99 10.32
C GLU A 19 -3.13 -0.12 10.76
N TYR A 20 -4.42 0.03 10.45
CA TYR A 20 -5.47 -0.93 10.80
C TYR A 20 -5.95 -1.74 9.59
N PHE A 21 -6.34 -1.05 8.52
CA PHE A 21 -6.84 -1.67 7.28
C PHE A 21 -5.72 -2.14 6.36
N GLY A 22 -6.07 -3.03 5.43
CA GLY A 22 -5.14 -3.62 4.49
C GLY A 22 -4.60 -4.96 4.97
N ALA A 23 -3.47 -5.37 4.41
CA ALA A 23 -2.78 -6.61 4.75
C ALA A 23 -1.51 -6.33 5.56
N HIS A 24 -1.45 -6.84 6.80
CA HIS A 24 -0.36 -6.57 7.74
C HIS A 24 0.31 -7.86 8.20
N PHE A 25 1.62 -7.96 8.02
CA PHE A 25 2.42 -9.02 8.62
C PHE A 25 2.42 -8.88 10.15
N THR A 26 2.02 -9.95 10.84
CA THR A 26 1.89 -9.97 12.29
C THR A 26 2.09 -11.38 12.85
N THR A 27 2.30 -11.46 14.16
CA THR A 27 2.43 -12.71 14.92
C THR A 27 1.22 -12.80 15.85
N GLN A 28 0.45 -13.89 15.75
CA GLN A 28 -0.69 -14.15 16.62
C GLN A 28 -0.48 -15.41 17.47
N LYS A 29 -1.09 -15.46 18.65
CA LYS A 29 -1.10 -16.66 19.49
C LYS A 29 -2.26 -17.57 19.10
N ILE A 30 -1.96 -18.76 18.61
CA ILE A 30 -2.92 -19.81 18.24
C ILE A 30 -2.56 -21.06 19.03
N ASP A 31 -3.50 -21.60 19.81
CA ASP A 31 -3.29 -22.76 20.70
C ASP A 31 -2.05 -22.63 21.60
N GLY A 32 -1.81 -21.41 22.10
CA GLY A 32 -0.68 -21.08 22.97
C GLY A 32 0.67 -20.91 22.26
N ARG A 33 0.73 -21.05 20.93
CA ARG A 33 1.96 -20.89 20.14
C ARG A 33 1.93 -19.60 19.34
N GLU A 34 3.09 -18.96 19.20
CA GLU A 34 3.25 -17.82 18.31
C GLU A 34 3.32 -18.28 16.85
N VAL A 35 2.48 -17.69 16.01
CA VAL A 35 2.35 -18.03 14.59
C VAL A 35 2.45 -16.75 13.79
N ASP A 36 3.46 -16.68 12.92
CA ASP A 36 3.61 -15.60 11.95
C ASP A 36 2.64 -15.78 10.79
N GLY A 37 2.06 -14.68 10.34
CA GLY A 37 1.15 -14.65 9.21
C GLY A 37 0.77 -13.24 8.82
N VAL A 38 -0.39 -13.10 8.17
CA VAL A 38 -0.93 -11.82 7.75
C VAL A 38 -2.34 -11.68 8.24
N VAL A 39 -2.65 -10.55 8.86
CA VAL A 39 -4.02 -10.13 9.12
C VAL A 39 -4.50 -9.24 7.98
N PHE A 40 -5.64 -9.60 7.41
CA PHE A 40 -6.33 -8.82 6.38
C PHE A 40 -7.52 -8.13 7.02
N ARG A 41 -7.67 -6.82 6.78
CA ARG A 41 -8.85 -6.06 7.21
C ARG A 41 -9.43 -5.24 6.07
N LEU A 42 -10.70 -5.47 5.76
CA LEU A 42 -11.44 -4.74 4.74
C LEU A 42 -12.67 -4.05 5.35
N TYR A 43 -12.81 -2.76 5.09
CA TYR A 43 -14.06 -2.04 5.34
C TYR A 43 -15.00 -2.21 4.13
N ALA A 44 -16.07 -2.99 4.31
CA ALA A 44 -17.06 -3.28 3.27
C ALA A 44 -18.47 -3.37 3.88
N PRO A 45 -19.06 -2.24 4.34
CA PRO A 45 -20.28 -2.22 5.17
C PRO A 45 -21.50 -2.90 4.55
N LEU A 46 -21.62 -2.83 3.22
CA LEU A 46 -22.75 -3.40 2.48
C LEU A 46 -22.44 -4.78 1.87
N ALA A 47 -21.24 -5.33 2.09
CA ALA A 47 -20.92 -6.68 1.64
C ALA A 47 -21.63 -7.71 2.54
N ARG A 48 -22.18 -8.75 1.91
CA ARG A 48 -22.81 -9.87 2.62
C ARG A 48 -21.78 -10.88 3.13
N ASP A 49 -20.83 -11.19 2.27
CA ASP A 49 -19.71 -12.08 2.52
C ASP A 49 -18.48 -11.56 1.79
N VAL A 50 -17.31 -11.73 2.41
CA VAL A 50 -16.02 -11.34 1.88
C VAL A 50 -15.07 -12.53 2.06
N SER A 51 -14.29 -12.82 1.03
CA SER A 51 -13.19 -13.77 1.06
C SER A 51 -11.93 -13.09 0.58
N VAL A 52 -10.78 -13.55 1.06
CA VAL A 52 -9.49 -13.16 0.49
C VAL A 52 -8.98 -14.30 -0.38
N VAL A 53 -8.62 -13.98 -1.61
CA VAL A 53 -8.12 -14.94 -2.60
C VAL A 53 -6.73 -14.52 -3.05
N GLY A 54 -5.86 -15.48 -3.29
CA GLY A 54 -4.49 -15.18 -3.69
C GLY A 54 -3.69 -16.43 -4.07
N ASP A 55 -2.40 -16.23 -4.28
CA ASP A 55 -1.51 -17.29 -4.77
C ASP A 55 -1.51 -18.53 -3.85
N TRP A 56 -1.60 -18.33 -2.53
CA TRP A 56 -1.50 -19.41 -1.52
C TRP A 56 -2.71 -20.35 -1.49
N ASN A 57 -3.86 -19.92 -1.98
CA ASN A 57 -5.09 -20.74 -2.00
C ASN A 57 -5.56 -21.05 -3.41
N SER A 58 -4.68 -20.92 -4.41
CA SER A 58 -5.02 -21.14 -5.82
C SER A 58 -6.25 -20.34 -6.27
N TRP A 59 -6.44 -19.16 -5.69
CA TRP A 59 -7.59 -18.28 -5.95
C TRP A 59 -8.96 -18.88 -5.59
N ASP A 60 -9.00 -19.88 -4.70
CA ASP A 60 -10.25 -20.49 -4.23
C ASP A 60 -11.03 -19.54 -3.30
N VAL A 61 -12.19 -19.10 -3.78
CA VAL A 61 -13.13 -18.20 -3.07
C VAL A 61 -13.72 -18.81 -1.78
N GLY A 62 -13.71 -20.14 -1.65
CA GLY A 62 -14.23 -20.84 -0.48
C GLY A 62 -13.20 -21.02 0.64
N ALA A 63 -11.91 -20.97 0.31
CA ALA A 63 -10.84 -21.39 1.23
C ALA A 63 -10.60 -20.42 2.39
N HIS A 64 -10.77 -19.11 2.17
CA HIS A 64 -10.44 -18.07 3.17
C HIS A 64 -11.55 -17.01 3.28
N LYS A 65 -12.71 -17.41 3.79
CA LYS A 65 -13.80 -16.47 4.14
C LYS A 65 -13.42 -15.61 5.34
N MET A 66 -13.66 -14.30 5.24
CA MET A 66 -13.38 -13.33 6.29
C MET A 66 -14.54 -13.23 7.27
N ASN A 67 -14.22 -13.03 8.55
CA ASN A 67 -15.20 -12.83 9.61
C ASN A 67 -15.61 -11.37 9.69
N LYS A 68 -16.91 -11.08 9.78
CA LYS A 68 -17.36 -9.73 10.13
C LYS A 68 -17.13 -9.51 11.63
N ILE A 69 -16.14 -8.69 11.97
CA ILE A 69 -15.71 -8.48 13.37
C ILE A 69 -16.37 -7.27 14.03
N ASP A 70 -17.02 -6.42 13.26
CA ASP A 70 -17.76 -5.27 13.78
C ASP A 70 -19.03 -4.98 12.96
N SER A 71 -20.04 -4.45 13.64
CA SER A 71 -21.33 -4.08 13.08
C SER A 71 -21.22 -3.03 11.95
N SER A 72 -20.23 -2.15 11.99
CA SER A 72 -20.03 -1.09 10.99
C SER A 72 -19.57 -1.59 9.63
N GLY A 73 -19.11 -2.84 9.50
CA GLY A 73 -18.70 -3.38 8.19
C GLY A 73 -17.27 -3.85 8.04
N VAL A 74 -16.54 -4.08 9.13
CA VAL A 74 -15.16 -4.55 9.06
C VAL A 74 -15.13 -6.07 8.95
N PHE A 75 -14.45 -6.57 7.93
CA PHE A 75 -14.14 -7.97 7.74
C PHE A 75 -12.68 -8.21 8.07
N GLU A 76 -12.38 -9.29 8.80
CA GLU A 76 -11.02 -9.69 9.21
C GLU A 76 -10.78 -11.18 9.00
N ILE A 77 -9.56 -11.53 8.61
CA ILE A 77 -9.02 -12.89 8.72
C ILE A 77 -7.53 -12.83 9.01
N PHE A 78 -7.03 -13.73 9.85
CA PHE A 78 -5.62 -14.03 9.97
C PHE A 78 -5.29 -15.29 9.18
N ILE A 79 -4.26 -15.24 8.32
CA ILE A 79 -3.79 -16.38 7.54
C ILE A 79 -2.32 -16.64 7.90
N PRO A 80 -2.00 -17.84 8.43
CA PRO A 80 -0.65 -18.16 8.86
C PRO A 80 0.28 -18.36 7.67
N HIS A 81 1.58 -18.14 7.90
CA HIS A 81 2.70 -18.51 7.03
C HIS A 81 2.70 -17.90 5.63
N LEU A 82 1.91 -16.85 5.39
CA LEU A 82 1.99 -16.10 4.13
C LEU A 82 3.35 -15.42 3.96
N LYS A 83 3.77 -15.28 2.71
CA LYS A 83 5.08 -14.76 2.33
C LYS A 83 4.94 -13.41 1.65
N ASN A 84 6.01 -12.62 1.76
CA ASN A 84 6.13 -11.35 1.06
C ASN A 84 5.91 -11.54 -0.44
N TYR A 85 5.36 -10.53 -1.10
CA TYR A 85 5.11 -10.48 -2.55
C TYR A 85 4.04 -11.40 -3.12
N ALA A 86 3.32 -12.19 -2.31
CA ALA A 86 2.18 -12.97 -2.78
C ALA A 86 1.04 -12.04 -3.24
N ASN A 87 0.43 -12.37 -4.37
CA ASN A 87 -0.70 -11.64 -4.92
C ASN A 87 -1.99 -12.00 -4.20
N TYR A 88 -2.87 -11.02 -4.03
CA TYR A 88 -4.20 -11.21 -3.48
C TYR A 88 -5.23 -10.21 -4.00
N LYS A 89 -6.51 -10.57 -3.84
CA LYS A 89 -7.69 -9.72 -4.02
C LYS A 89 -8.73 -10.05 -2.95
N TYR A 90 -9.67 -9.13 -2.74
CA TYR A 90 -10.89 -9.41 -2.00
C TYR A 90 -11.99 -9.84 -2.99
N HIS A 91 -12.58 -11.00 -2.73
CA HIS A 91 -13.74 -11.53 -3.45
C HIS A 91 -14.99 -11.33 -2.58
N PHE A 92 -15.95 -10.53 -3.04
CA PHE A 92 -17.16 -10.26 -2.25
C PHE A 92 -18.38 -9.98 -3.11
N LYS A 93 -19.56 -10.20 -2.51
CA LYS A 93 -20.85 -9.83 -3.12
C LYS A 93 -21.16 -8.37 -2.83
N ASN A 94 -21.19 -7.55 -3.88
CA ASN A 94 -21.46 -6.12 -3.76
C ASN A 94 -22.95 -5.82 -3.43
N ALA A 95 -23.29 -4.55 -3.22
CA ALA A 95 -24.64 -4.11 -2.91
C ALA A 95 -25.69 -4.43 -4.00
N LYS A 96 -25.26 -4.70 -5.25
CA LYS A 96 -26.11 -5.14 -6.36
C LYS A 96 -26.30 -6.65 -6.40
N GLY A 97 -25.72 -7.40 -5.46
CA GLY A 97 -25.81 -8.86 -5.42
C GLY A 97 -24.88 -9.56 -6.41
N ILE A 98 -23.85 -8.90 -6.93
CA ILE A 98 -22.89 -9.45 -7.90
C ILE A 98 -21.55 -9.70 -7.20
N TYR A 99 -20.95 -10.85 -7.44
CA TYR A 99 -19.60 -11.14 -6.97
C TYR A 99 -18.56 -10.38 -7.81
N VAL A 100 -17.61 -9.75 -7.13
CA VAL A 100 -16.52 -8.98 -7.74
C VAL A 100 -15.21 -9.27 -7.03
N ASP A 101 -14.12 -9.21 -7.80
CA ASP A 101 -12.77 -9.22 -7.26
C ASP A 101 -12.21 -7.80 -7.26
N LYS A 102 -11.67 -7.37 -6.13
CA LYS A 102 -11.11 -6.02 -5.96
C LYS A 102 -9.71 -6.07 -5.37
N ALA A 103 -8.86 -5.19 -5.88
CA ALA A 103 -7.63 -4.82 -5.19
C ALA A 103 -7.97 -4.23 -3.82
N ASP A 104 -7.06 -4.39 -2.87
CA ASP A 104 -7.12 -3.81 -1.54
C ASP A 104 -7.02 -2.28 -1.63
N PRO A 105 -8.01 -1.52 -1.11
CA PRO A 105 -7.93 -0.06 -1.05
C PRO A 105 -6.74 0.47 -0.24
N PHE A 106 -6.22 -0.34 0.69
CA PHE A 106 -5.07 -0.05 1.54
C PHE A 106 -3.83 -0.88 1.14
N ALA A 107 -3.74 -1.33 -0.11
CA ALA A 107 -2.57 -2.06 -0.60
C ALA A 107 -1.28 -1.26 -0.43
N PHE A 108 -0.27 -1.84 0.21
CA PHE A 108 1.08 -1.26 0.28
C PHE A 108 1.90 -1.51 -0.98
N TYR A 109 1.55 -2.54 -1.75
CA TYR A 109 2.21 -2.89 -3.00
C TYR A 109 1.21 -3.49 -3.99
N SER A 110 1.49 -3.34 -5.28
CA SER A 110 0.62 -3.80 -6.36
C SER A 110 1.41 -4.60 -7.38
N GLU A 111 0.71 -5.45 -8.11
CA GLU A 111 1.22 -6.07 -9.33
C GLU A 111 1.61 -5.00 -10.36
N LEU A 112 2.60 -5.31 -11.20
CA LEU A 112 2.93 -4.44 -12.32
C LEU A 112 1.77 -4.47 -13.33
N ARG A 113 1.36 -3.29 -13.81
CA ARG A 113 0.35 -3.19 -14.87
C ARG A 113 0.71 -4.06 -16.09
N PRO A 114 -0.28 -4.69 -16.77
CA PRO A 114 -1.73 -4.52 -16.59
C PRO A 114 -2.33 -5.37 -15.45
N GLY A 115 -1.50 -6.05 -14.67
CA GLY A 115 -1.93 -6.75 -13.46
C GLY A 115 -2.66 -5.84 -12.48
N THR A 116 -3.61 -6.40 -11.74
CA THR A 116 -4.49 -5.64 -10.83
C THR A 116 -4.53 -6.23 -9.43
N CYS A 117 -3.65 -7.18 -9.11
CA CYS A 117 -3.59 -7.75 -7.78
C CYS A 117 -2.93 -6.77 -6.81
N SER A 118 -3.42 -6.76 -5.57
CA SER A 118 -2.62 -6.26 -4.46
C SER A 118 -1.55 -7.28 -4.13
N ARG A 119 -0.43 -6.83 -3.58
CA ARG A 119 0.68 -7.70 -3.21
C ARG A 119 1.05 -7.48 -1.76
N LEU A 120 1.26 -8.58 -1.05
CA LEU A 120 1.76 -8.53 0.32
C LEU A 120 3.12 -7.83 0.34
N PHE A 121 3.29 -6.87 1.23
CA PHE A 121 4.54 -6.12 1.38
C PHE A 121 4.81 -5.78 2.85
N ASP A 122 5.89 -6.33 3.40
CA ASP A 122 6.39 -5.93 4.71
C ASP A 122 7.29 -4.69 4.59
N TYR A 123 6.72 -3.51 4.90
CA TYR A 123 7.42 -2.23 4.79
C TYR A 123 8.30 -1.89 6.01
N ARG A 124 8.27 -2.69 7.08
CA ARG A 124 8.84 -2.29 8.39
C ARG A 124 10.37 -2.28 8.44
N ASN A 125 11.03 -2.95 7.50
CA ASN A 125 12.47 -3.23 7.57
C ASN A 125 13.34 -2.30 6.71
N PHE A 126 12.80 -1.19 6.18
CA PHE A 126 13.59 -0.22 5.44
C PHE A 126 14.43 0.66 6.40
N ILE A 127 15.75 0.72 6.16
CA ILE A 127 16.68 1.49 6.99
C ILE A 127 16.85 2.90 6.42
N TRP A 128 16.36 3.89 7.16
CA TRP A 128 16.47 5.30 6.82
C TRP A 128 17.79 5.91 7.30
N HIS A 129 18.31 6.86 6.53
CA HIS A 129 19.58 7.56 6.80
C HIS A 129 19.42 9.10 6.79
N ASP A 130 18.19 9.61 6.91
CA ASP A 130 17.81 11.01 6.74
C ASP A 130 17.50 11.74 8.06
N SER A 131 17.90 11.16 9.20
CA SER A 131 17.61 11.69 10.54
C SER A 131 18.06 13.14 10.73
N GLU A 132 19.26 13.48 10.26
CA GLU A 132 19.79 14.84 10.32
C GLU A 132 18.97 15.81 9.45
N TYR A 133 18.52 15.39 8.26
CA TYR A 133 17.64 16.21 7.42
C TYR A 133 16.30 16.48 8.13
N LEU A 134 15.65 15.43 8.65
CA LEU A 134 14.36 15.56 9.33
C LEU A 134 14.44 16.43 10.59
N LYS A 135 15.55 16.38 11.33
CA LYS A 135 15.80 17.22 12.51
C LYS A 135 15.86 18.70 12.19
N HIS A 136 16.38 19.07 11.02
CA HIS A 136 16.56 20.47 10.60
C HIS A 136 15.46 20.97 9.64
N ARG A 137 14.60 20.08 9.14
CA ARG A 137 13.50 20.43 8.23
C ARG A 137 12.48 21.31 8.95
N THR A 138 12.24 22.51 8.42
CA THR A 138 11.16 23.40 8.87
C THR A 138 10.09 23.49 7.78
N ARG A 139 9.05 24.31 8.00
CA ARG A 139 8.08 24.63 6.92
C ARG A 139 8.72 25.43 5.77
N ASN A 140 9.95 25.92 5.93
CA ASN A 140 10.77 26.59 4.91
C ASN A 140 10.08 27.81 4.25
N PHE A 141 9.14 28.49 4.92
CA PHE A 141 8.48 29.70 4.38
C PHE A 141 9.44 30.88 4.20
N ASP A 142 10.59 30.84 4.87
CA ASP A 142 11.63 31.86 4.94
C ASP A 142 12.90 31.47 4.16
N LYS A 143 12.84 30.42 3.30
CA LYS A 143 13.98 29.85 2.58
C LYS A 143 13.72 29.78 1.07
N PRO A 144 14.78 29.73 0.23
CA PRO A 144 14.61 29.60 -1.21
C PRO A 144 13.94 28.28 -1.60
N VAL A 145 12.87 28.37 -2.38
CA VAL A 145 12.16 27.23 -2.95
C VAL A 145 12.27 27.30 -4.48
N SER A 146 13.04 26.38 -5.04
CA SER A 146 13.13 26.15 -6.48
C SER A 146 12.91 24.66 -6.72
N ILE A 147 11.85 24.35 -7.47
CA ILE A 147 11.31 22.99 -7.64
C ILE A 147 11.63 22.49 -9.05
N TYR A 148 12.19 21.29 -9.14
CA TYR A 148 12.32 20.54 -10.39
C TYR A 148 11.21 19.49 -10.46
N GLU A 149 10.21 19.72 -11.32
CA GLU A 149 9.09 18.80 -11.53
C GLU A 149 9.51 17.62 -12.45
N ILE A 150 9.12 16.41 -12.09
CA ILE A 150 9.60 15.17 -12.71
C ILE A 150 8.46 14.17 -12.91
N HIS A 151 8.34 13.67 -14.13
CA HIS A 151 7.67 12.40 -14.43
C HIS A 151 8.70 11.26 -14.45
N LEU A 152 8.71 10.40 -13.44
CA LEU A 152 9.75 9.35 -13.29
C LEU A 152 9.75 8.35 -14.46
N GLY A 153 8.59 8.06 -15.05
CA GLY A 153 8.46 7.12 -16.16
C GLY A 153 9.09 7.61 -17.47
N SER A 154 9.27 8.92 -17.64
CA SER A 154 9.77 9.51 -18.90
C SER A 154 11.05 10.33 -18.75
N TRP A 155 11.45 10.74 -17.54
CA TRP A 155 12.62 11.61 -17.32
C TRP A 155 13.92 11.00 -17.88
N LYS A 156 14.24 9.76 -17.49
CA LYS A 156 15.39 9.03 -18.06
C LYS A 156 14.99 8.16 -19.25
N GLY A 157 13.72 7.74 -19.29
CA GLY A 157 13.23 6.70 -20.19
C GLY A 157 13.84 5.33 -19.90
N ALA A 158 13.77 4.44 -20.88
CA ALA A 158 14.34 3.10 -20.78
C ALA A 158 15.87 3.12 -20.94
N VAL A 159 16.59 2.43 -20.06
CA VAL A 159 18.03 2.18 -20.17
C VAL A 159 18.21 0.73 -20.64
N ASN A 160 18.89 0.53 -21.76
CA ASN A 160 19.06 -0.79 -22.39
C ASN A 160 17.72 -1.53 -22.62
N GLY A 161 16.70 -0.79 -23.05
CA GLY A 161 15.37 -1.31 -23.35
C GLY A 161 14.52 -1.66 -22.12
N LYS A 162 14.95 -1.32 -20.91
CA LYS A 162 14.20 -1.57 -19.66
C LYS A 162 13.89 -0.27 -18.93
N ILE A 163 12.66 -0.17 -18.43
CA ILE A 163 12.31 0.86 -17.43
C ILE A 163 13.16 0.60 -16.19
N ILE A 164 13.78 1.66 -15.67
CA ILE A 164 14.66 1.59 -14.52
C ILE A 164 13.89 1.68 -13.20
N SER A 165 14.41 1.03 -12.16
CA SER A 165 13.81 1.07 -10.82
C SER A 165 14.00 2.43 -10.13
N TYR A 166 13.30 2.64 -9.01
CA TYR A 166 13.51 3.81 -8.15
C TYR A 166 14.96 3.94 -7.67
N GLU A 167 15.62 2.82 -7.34
CA GLU A 167 17.04 2.80 -6.94
C GLU A 167 17.95 3.24 -8.09
N GLN A 168 17.69 2.74 -9.29
CA GLN A 168 18.50 3.06 -10.46
C GLN A 168 18.32 4.52 -10.92
N ILE A 169 17.10 5.05 -10.92
CA ILE A 169 16.86 6.45 -11.32
C ILE A 169 17.43 7.44 -10.31
N ALA A 170 17.48 7.08 -9.01
CA ALA A 170 18.07 7.91 -7.97
C ALA A 170 19.53 8.28 -8.26
N ASP A 171 20.33 7.33 -8.77
CA ASP A 171 21.74 7.54 -9.15
C ASP A 171 21.92 8.56 -10.27
N TYR A 172 20.92 8.72 -11.14
CA TYR A 172 20.97 9.72 -12.22
C TYR A 172 20.39 11.07 -11.77
N ILE A 173 19.25 11.05 -11.11
CA ILE A 173 18.43 12.25 -10.90
C ILE A 173 18.95 13.11 -9.76
N ILE A 174 19.44 12.49 -8.68
CA ILE A 174 19.92 13.22 -7.50
C ILE A 174 21.15 14.08 -7.85
N PRO A 175 22.22 13.55 -8.49
CA PRO A 175 23.35 14.38 -8.89
C PRO A 175 22.96 15.47 -9.89
N TYR A 176 22.05 15.17 -10.82
CA TYR A 176 21.58 16.11 -11.83
C TYR A 176 20.88 17.32 -11.20
N VAL A 177 19.90 17.08 -10.33
CA VAL A 177 19.15 18.13 -9.62
C VAL A 177 20.07 18.95 -8.73
N LYS A 178 21.01 18.30 -8.00
CA LYS A 178 21.99 19.00 -7.17
C LYS A 178 22.93 19.88 -7.98
N ASN A 179 23.39 19.43 -9.13
CA ASN A 179 24.27 20.20 -10.02
C ASN A 179 23.58 21.46 -10.57
N LEU A 180 22.28 21.37 -10.84
CA LEU A 180 21.48 22.52 -11.29
C LEU A 180 21.07 23.48 -10.16
N GLY A 181 21.29 23.11 -8.90
CA GLY A 181 21.04 23.98 -7.74
C GLY A 181 19.57 24.10 -7.33
N PHE A 182 18.71 23.17 -7.77
CA PHE A 182 17.33 23.10 -7.26
C PHE A 182 17.31 22.70 -5.79
N THR A 183 16.33 23.20 -5.04
CA THR A 183 16.19 22.89 -3.61
C THR A 183 15.20 21.76 -3.33
N HIS A 184 14.28 21.49 -4.27
CA HIS A 184 13.23 20.48 -4.13
C HIS A 184 12.99 19.75 -5.46
N VAL A 185 12.43 18.55 -5.35
CA VAL A 185 11.87 17.79 -6.47
C VAL A 185 10.37 17.64 -6.24
N GLU A 186 9.58 17.89 -7.26
CA GLU A 186 8.16 17.54 -7.30
C GLU A 186 7.98 16.37 -8.24
N ILE A 187 7.39 15.28 -7.75
CA ILE A 187 7.22 14.06 -8.53
C ILE A 187 5.75 13.96 -8.92
N MET A 188 5.49 13.83 -10.22
CA MET A 188 4.16 13.48 -10.72
C MET A 188 3.65 12.19 -10.06
N PRO A 189 2.33 11.99 -9.90
CA PRO A 189 1.85 11.01 -8.93
C PRO A 189 2.39 9.59 -9.15
N ILE A 190 2.98 9.06 -8.07
CA ILE A 190 3.63 7.75 -7.99
C ILE A 190 2.76 6.68 -7.34
N THR A 191 1.52 7.03 -6.98
CA THR A 191 0.51 6.06 -6.56
C THR A 191 0.22 5.11 -7.73
N GLN A 192 -0.22 3.89 -7.45
CA GLN A 192 -0.49 2.92 -8.50
C GLN A 192 -1.55 3.45 -9.49
N TYR A 193 -1.21 3.46 -10.78
CA TYR A 193 -2.11 3.79 -11.88
C TYR A 193 -2.05 2.74 -12.99
N PRO A 194 -3.17 2.43 -13.66
CA PRO A 194 -3.22 1.34 -14.64
C PRO A 194 -2.70 1.73 -16.03
N PHE A 195 -2.64 3.02 -16.36
CA PHE A 195 -2.41 3.52 -17.71
C PHE A 195 -1.32 4.59 -17.71
N ASP A 196 -0.24 4.37 -18.46
CA ASP A 196 0.89 5.33 -18.52
C ASP A 196 0.48 6.69 -19.05
N GLY A 197 -0.40 6.73 -20.07
CA GLY A 197 -0.82 7.98 -20.70
C GLY A 197 -1.86 8.76 -19.89
N SER A 198 -2.04 8.47 -18.58
CA SER A 198 -2.84 9.34 -17.72
C SER A 198 -2.17 10.69 -17.45
N TRP A 199 -0.85 10.79 -17.70
CA TRP A 199 -0.02 11.99 -17.79
C TRP A 199 1.13 11.75 -18.77
#